data_AF-A0A445DKW4-F1
#
_entry.id   AF-A0A445DKW4-F1
#
_cell.length_a   1.000
_cell.length_b   1.000
_cell.length_c   1.000
_cell.angle_alpha   90.00
_cell.angle_beta   90.00
_cell.angle_gamma   90.00
#
_symmetry.space_group_name_H-M   'P 1'
#
loop_
_entity.id
_entity.type
_entity.pdbx_description
1 polymer ?
#
loop_
_entity_poly.entity_id
_entity_poly.type
_entity_poly.pdbx_seq_one_letter_code
_entity_poly.pdbx_strand_id
1 'polypeptide(L)'
;MAGNEWINGYLEAILSTGASNIEEQKPAPVTLKDGGHFNPTKYFVEEVVASVDESDLYRTWIKVVATRNTRERSSRLENMCWRIWHLTRKKKQLEWEEGQRQTQRRLEREQGRRDAAEDMSEDLSEMEKGDILMEMVQSNETSKKTFQRQVSSLEVWSDDKKEKKLYIVLISLHGLVRGENMELGRDSDTGGQIKYVVELARALAKMPGVYRVDLFTRQISSPEIDWSYGEPTEMLTAGQDDDDCVGESSGAYIIRIPFGPREKYLRKELLWPYIREFVDGALAHILNMSKVLSEQIGGGQPVWPYVIHGHYADAGDSAALLSGALNVPMVLTGHSLGRNKLEQLLKHRQSMEDINSTYKMMRRIEAEELSLDAAELVITSTKQEIEEQWGLYDGFDVKLEKVLRARARRGVDCHGRFMPRMAVIC
;
A
#
# COMPACT_ATOMS: atom_id res chain seq x y z
N MET A 1 27.56 12.49 19.79
CA MET A 1 27.49 11.02 19.98
C MET A 1 26.61 10.77 21.20
N ALA A 2 25.39 10.30 20.98
CA ALA A 2 24.48 9.70 21.96
C ALA A 2 23.24 9.23 21.17
N GLY A 3 23.46 8.30 20.25
CA GLY A 3 22.43 7.75 19.39
C GLY A 3 22.30 6.26 19.67
N ASN A 4 21.10 5.84 20.09
CA ASN A 4 20.63 4.45 20.09
C ASN A 4 21.12 3.51 21.20
N GLU A 5 21.76 3.99 22.27
CA GLU A 5 22.10 3.13 23.42
C GLU A 5 20.86 2.54 24.11
N TRP A 6 19.74 3.26 24.14
CA TRP A 6 18.51 2.76 24.78
C TRP A 6 17.81 1.65 23.98
N ILE A 7 17.94 1.65 22.65
CA ILE A 7 17.41 0.60 21.76
C ILE A 7 18.25 -0.66 21.89
N ASN A 8 19.58 -0.51 21.97
CA ASN A 8 20.48 -1.62 22.22
C ASN A 8 20.28 -2.19 23.64
N GLY A 9 20.04 -1.35 24.65
CA GLY A 9 19.65 -1.81 25.99
C GLY A 9 18.29 -2.53 26.01
N TYR A 10 17.35 -2.14 25.16
CA TYR A 10 16.05 -2.81 25.01
C TYR A 10 16.17 -4.18 24.32
N LEU A 11 17.02 -4.26 23.29
CA LEU A 11 17.29 -5.51 22.56
C LEU A 11 18.13 -6.47 23.41
N GLU A 12 19.12 -5.98 24.15
CA GLU A 12 19.88 -6.79 25.11
C GLU A 12 19.00 -7.28 26.26
N ALA A 13 18.09 -6.45 26.78
CA ALA A 13 17.13 -6.90 27.79
C ALA A 13 16.26 -8.04 27.23
N ILE A 14 15.69 -7.90 26.03
CA ILE A 14 14.86 -8.94 25.39
C ILE A 14 15.68 -10.23 25.12
N LEU A 15 16.93 -10.11 24.68
CA LEU A 15 17.82 -11.25 24.40
C LEU A 15 18.32 -11.93 25.68
N SER A 16 18.57 -11.16 26.75
CA SER A 16 18.99 -11.68 28.05
C SER A 16 17.89 -12.45 28.79
N THR A 17 16.62 -12.05 28.62
CA THR A 17 15.47 -12.80 29.16
C THR A 17 15.16 -14.06 28.36
N GLY A 18 15.67 -14.17 27.11
CA GLY A 18 15.44 -15.31 26.22
C GLY A 18 16.44 -16.46 26.35
N ALA A 19 17.53 -16.31 27.11
CA ALA A 19 18.67 -17.23 27.07
C ALA A 19 19.00 -17.94 28.40
N SER A 20 18.12 -17.92 29.41
CA SER A 20 18.40 -18.64 30.66
C SER A 20 17.13 -19.21 31.31
N ASN A 21 17.04 -20.55 31.20
CA ASN A 21 16.29 -21.48 32.03
C ASN A 21 14.78 -21.27 32.16
N ILE A 22 14.06 -21.98 31.27
CA ILE A 22 12.80 -22.62 31.64
C ILE A 22 13.17 -23.77 32.58
N GLU A 23 13.31 -23.48 33.87
CA GLU A 23 13.12 -24.47 34.92
C GLU A 23 12.12 -23.92 35.93
N GLU A 24 11.19 -24.81 36.29
CA GLU A 24 10.04 -24.62 37.16
C GLU A 24 10.38 -23.86 38.45
N GLN A 25 9.77 -22.69 38.67
CA GLN A 25 9.39 -22.22 40.00
C GLN A 25 8.45 -21.00 39.94
N LYS A 26 7.23 -21.17 40.45
CA LYS A 26 6.29 -20.08 40.79
C LYS A 26 6.92 -19.14 41.83
N PRO A 27 6.86 -17.80 41.68
CA PRO A 27 7.04 -16.89 42.80
C PRO A 27 5.72 -16.27 43.29
N ALA A 28 5.68 -16.03 44.58
CA ALA A 28 4.57 -15.52 45.40
C ALA A 28 4.37 -13.99 45.26
N PRO A 29 3.21 -13.43 45.67
CA PRO A 29 2.89 -12.01 45.45
C PRO A 29 3.64 -11.12 46.45
N VAL A 30 4.45 -10.19 45.95
CA VAL A 30 5.22 -9.24 46.77
C VAL A 30 4.37 -8.01 47.09
N THR A 31 4.23 -7.72 48.38
CA THR A 31 3.56 -6.53 48.91
C THR A 31 4.49 -5.31 48.86
N LEU A 32 3.97 -4.21 48.32
CA LEU A 32 4.61 -2.91 48.19
C LEU A 32 4.98 -2.28 49.54
N LYS A 33 6.28 -2.17 49.85
CA LYS A 33 6.86 -1.08 50.66
C LYS A 33 8.34 -0.91 50.30
N ASP A 34 8.68 0.04 49.42
CA ASP A 34 9.78 0.98 49.68
C ASP A 34 9.79 2.16 48.69
N GLY A 35 10.24 3.32 49.16
CA GLY A 35 10.08 4.65 48.55
C GLY A 35 10.99 4.98 47.36
N GLY A 36 10.95 4.20 46.28
CA GLY A 36 11.54 4.53 44.98
C GLY A 36 10.53 5.13 44.01
N HIS A 37 10.91 6.15 43.24
CA HIS A 37 10.07 6.74 42.18
C HIS A 37 9.41 5.65 41.32
N PHE A 38 8.07 5.62 41.32
CA PHE A 38 7.28 4.72 40.50
C PHE A 38 7.59 4.99 39.02
N ASN A 39 8.28 4.05 38.36
CA ASN A 39 8.56 4.10 36.93
C ASN A 39 7.48 3.31 36.19
N PRO A 40 6.51 3.98 35.53
CA PRO A 40 5.37 3.32 34.90
C PRO A 40 5.80 2.34 33.80
N THR A 41 6.93 2.62 33.14
CA THR A 41 7.44 1.85 32.01
C THR A 41 8.05 0.52 32.44
N LYS A 42 8.73 0.48 33.59
CA LYS A 42 9.31 -0.75 34.14
C LYS A 42 8.23 -1.70 34.66
N TYR A 43 7.24 -1.14 35.36
CA TYR A 43 6.05 -1.89 35.81
C TYR A 43 5.23 -2.43 34.63
N PHE A 44 5.11 -1.66 33.54
CA PHE A 44 4.41 -2.11 32.33
C PHE A 44 5.10 -3.29 31.66
N VAL A 45 6.44 -3.29 31.54
CA VAL A 45 7.16 -4.39 30.89
C VAL A 45 7.18 -5.65 31.77
N GLU A 46 7.43 -5.52 33.08
CA GLU A 46 7.51 -6.66 33.99
C GLU A 46 6.14 -7.33 34.22
N GLU A 47 5.05 -6.57 34.34
CA GLU A 47 3.73 -7.15 34.64
C GLU A 47 2.93 -7.53 33.37
N VAL A 48 2.94 -6.68 32.32
CA VAL A 48 2.04 -6.82 31.15
C VAL A 48 2.62 -7.73 30.06
N VAL A 49 3.94 -7.79 29.93
CA VAL A 49 4.58 -8.67 28.92
C VAL A 49 4.80 -10.08 29.49
N ALA A 50 5.02 -10.22 30.80
CA ALA A 50 5.26 -11.51 31.43
C ALA A 50 3.98 -12.23 31.89
N SER A 51 2.93 -11.51 32.30
CA SER A 51 1.66 -12.12 32.72
C SER A 51 0.52 -11.68 31.79
N VAL A 52 0.18 -12.57 30.85
CA VAL A 52 -0.85 -12.31 29.83
C VAL A 52 -2.23 -12.53 30.46
N ASP A 53 -2.74 -11.56 31.22
CA ASP A 53 -4.16 -11.48 31.59
C ASP A 53 -4.78 -10.16 31.07
N GLU A 54 -5.87 -10.27 30.31
CA GLU A 54 -6.59 -9.14 29.68
C GLU A 54 -7.11 -8.12 30.71
N SER A 55 -7.34 -8.58 31.94
CA SER A 55 -7.83 -7.76 33.05
C SER A 55 -6.79 -6.72 33.51
N ASP A 56 -5.51 -7.06 33.45
CA ASP A 56 -4.41 -6.23 33.95
C ASP A 56 -3.98 -5.17 32.93
N LEU A 57 -4.09 -5.48 31.63
CA LEU A 57 -3.98 -4.49 30.55
C LEU A 57 -5.03 -3.38 30.67
N TYR A 58 -6.29 -3.76 30.93
CA TYR A 58 -7.38 -2.80 31.07
C TYR A 58 -7.25 -1.94 32.34
N ARG A 59 -6.85 -2.54 33.48
CA ARG A 59 -6.56 -1.81 34.72
C ARG A 59 -5.39 -0.85 34.58
N THR A 60 -4.35 -1.26 33.86
CA THR A 60 -3.16 -0.42 33.61
C THR A 60 -3.50 0.74 32.69
N TRP A 61 -4.30 0.49 31.64
CA TRP A 61 -4.84 1.55 30.78
C TRP A 61 -5.71 2.54 31.57
N ILE A 62 -6.62 2.07 32.43
CA ILE A 62 -7.42 2.95 33.30
C ILE A 62 -6.54 3.78 34.25
N LYS A 63 -5.49 3.19 34.85
CA LYS A 63 -4.57 3.91 35.75
C LYS A 63 -3.76 4.99 35.01
N VAL A 64 -3.32 4.72 33.79
CA VAL A 64 -2.61 5.66 32.91
C VAL A 64 -3.55 6.79 32.46
N VAL A 65 -4.81 6.47 32.17
CA VAL A 65 -5.84 7.47 31.79
C VAL A 65 -6.30 8.30 33.00
N ALA A 66 -6.29 7.72 34.21
CA ALA A 66 -6.69 8.39 35.45
C ALA A 66 -5.62 9.33 36.02
N THR A 67 -4.35 9.18 35.65
CA THR A 67 -3.23 10.08 36.06
C THR A 67 -3.18 11.38 35.24
N ARG A 68 -4.36 11.90 34.89
CA ARG A 68 -4.65 13.03 33.99
C ARG A 68 -4.07 14.40 34.39
N ASN A 69 -3.20 14.47 35.39
CA ASN A 69 -2.64 15.71 35.92
C ASN A 69 -1.15 15.54 36.28
N THR A 70 -0.27 15.57 35.28
CA THR A 70 1.08 16.16 35.37
C THR A 70 1.68 16.27 33.97
N ARG A 71 1.99 17.51 33.58
CA ARG A 71 2.78 18.10 32.47
C ARG A 71 3.52 17.30 31.38
N GLU A 72 3.49 15.98 31.30
CA GLU A 72 4.14 15.21 30.22
C GLU A 72 3.16 14.25 29.54
N ARG A 73 2.50 14.75 28.49
CA ARG A 73 1.77 13.88 27.54
C ARG A 73 2.80 13.03 26.78
N SER A 74 2.91 11.75 27.09
CA SER A 74 3.59 10.81 26.19
C SER A 74 2.57 10.11 25.31
N SER A 75 2.10 10.81 24.27
CA SER A 75 1.24 10.28 23.20
C SER A 75 1.81 9.00 22.54
N ARG A 76 3.11 8.75 22.70
CA ARG A 76 3.79 7.53 22.28
C ARG A 76 3.41 6.30 23.12
N LEU A 77 3.27 6.45 24.45
CA LEU A 77 2.88 5.35 25.34
C LEU A 77 1.41 4.97 25.13
N GLU A 78 0.52 5.94 24.92
CA GLU A 78 -0.89 5.68 24.60
C GLU A 78 -1.03 4.94 23.26
N ASN A 79 -0.32 5.39 22.22
CA ASN A 79 -0.32 4.73 20.92
C ASN A 79 0.28 3.31 20.97
N MET A 80 1.30 3.11 21.80
CA MET A 80 1.91 1.79 22.00
C MET A 80 0.97 0.83 22.74
N CYS A 81 0.33 1.29 23.82
CA CYS A 81 -0.66 0.49 24.55
C CYS A 81 -1.85 0.12 23.66
N TRP A 82 -2.35 1.07 22.85
CA TRP A 82 -3.43 0.82 21.91
C TRP A 82 -3.03 -0.19 20.82
N ARG A 83 -1.82 -0.07 20.25
CA ARG A 83 -1.30 -1.01 19.25
C ARG A 83 -1.15 -2.42 19.80
N ILE A 84 -0.59 -2.58 21.00
CA ILE A 84 -0.44 -3.90 21.63
C ILE A 84 -1.81 -4.52 21.88
N TRP A 85 -2.75 -3.76 22.45
CA TRP A 85 -4.11 -4.22 22.68
C TRP A 85 -4.84 -4.62 21.38
N HIS A 86 -4.69 -3.80 20.33
CA HIS A 86 -5.30 -4.06 19.03
C HIS A 86 -4.70 -5.31 18.35
N LEU A 87 -3.38 -5.49 18.40
CA LEU A 87 -2.70 -6.66 17.84
C LEU A 87 -3.09 -7.95 18.56
N THR A 88 -3.15 -7.94 19.90
CA THR A 88 -3.58 -9.10 20.69
C THR A 88 -5.04 -9.48 20.41
N ARG A 89 -5.93 -8.48 20.25
CA ARG A 89 -7.33 -8.71 19.90
C ARG A 89 -7.51 -9.24 18.48
N LYS A 90 -6.75 -8.71 17.51
CA LYS A 90 -6.77 -9.18 16.11
C LYS A 90 -6.25 -10.62 16.01
N LYS A 91 -5.22 -10.99 16.78
CA LYS A 91 -4.73 -12.36 16.88
C LYS A 91 -5.80 -13.34 17.39
N LYS A 92 -6.47 -13.01 18.51
CA LYS A 92 -7.58 -13.84 19.03
C LYS A 92 -8.77 -13.93 18.07
N GLN A 93 -9.07 -12.85 17.33
CA GLN A 93 -10.12 -12.87 16.33
C GLN A 93 -9.79 -13.83 15.18
N LEU A 94 -8.54 -13.85 14.72
CA LEU A 94 -8.07 -14.77 13.70
C LEU A 94 -8.10 -16.22 14.19
N GLU A 95 -7.66 -16.49 15.42
CA GLU A 95 -7.75 -17.84 16.03
C GLU A 95 -9.21 -18.32 16.13
N TRP A 96 -10.15 -17.42 16.46
CA TRP A 96 -11.58 -17.71 16.49
C TRP A 96 -12.16 -17.98 15.08
N GLU A 97 -11.83 -17.14 14.09
CA GLU A 97 -12.24 -17.32 12.70
C GLU A 97 -11.66 -18.60 12.08
N GLU A 98 -10.44 -18.98 12.45
CA GLU A 98 -9.80 -20.21 12.01
C GLU A 98 -10.48 -21.44 12.61
N GLY A 99 -10.85 -21.40 13.89
CA GLY A 99 -11.68 -22.44 14.54
C GLY A 99 -13.07 -22.58 13.90
N GLN A 100 -13.71 -21.46 13.56
CA GLN A 100 -14.99 -21.46 12.85
C GLN A 100 -14.87 -22.02 11.44
N ARG A 101 -13.81 -21.68 10.69
CA ARG A 101 -13.55 -22.24 9.34
C ARG A 101 -13.28 -23.75 9.40
N GLN A 102 -12.54 -24.22 10.41
CA GLN A 102 -12.31 -25.66 10.59
C GLN A 102 -13.62 -26.41 10.92
N THR A 103 -14.51 -25.79 11.70
CA THR A 103 -15.83 -26.35 12.04
C THR A 103 -16.76 -26.34 10.82
N GLN A 104 -16.78 -25.26 10.04
CA GLN A 104 -17.53 -25.15 8.79
C GLN A 104 -17.09 -26.21 7.77
N ARG A 105 -15.77 -26.40 7.59
CA ARG A 105 -15.22 -27.45 6.71
C ARG A 105 -15.51 -28.87 7.19
N ARG A 106 -15.80 -29.06 8.49
CA ARG A 106 -16.22 -30.35 9.03
C ARG A 106 -17.70 -30.60 8.74
N LEU A 107 -18.55 -29.58 8.93
CA LEU A 107 -19.95 -29.61 8.56
C LEU A 107 -20.16 -29.80 7.05
N GLU A 108 -19.39 -29.12 6.19
CA GLU A 108 -19.45 -29.28 4.73
C GLU A 108 -19.05 -30.69 4.29
N ARG A 109 -18.13 -31.35 4.98
CA ARG A 109 -17.77 -32.76 4.71
C ARG A 109 -18.83 -33.74 5.19
N GLU A 110 -19.51 -33.45 6.29
CA GLU A 110 -20.65 -34.24 6.75
C GLU A 110 -21.89 -34.03 5.87
N GLN A 111 -22.12 -32.80 5.40
CA GLN A 111 -23.17 -32.44 4.45
C GLN A 111 -22.91 -33.10 3.09
N GLY A 112 -21.70 -33.00 2.53
CA GLY A 112 -21.36 -33.70 1.28
C GLY A 112 -21.43 -35.22 1.38
N ARG A 113 -21.33 -35.81 2.57
CA ARG A 113 -21.62 -37.24 2.80
C ARG A 113 -23.12 -37.55 2.87
N ARG A 114 -23.96 -36.61 3.33
CA ARG A 114 -25.42 -36.72 3.31
C ARG A 114 -25.97 -36.48 1.92
N ASP A 115 -25.51 -35.44 1.24
CA ASP A 115 -25.89 -35.10 -0.13
C ASP A 115 -25.51 -36.24 -1.09
N ALA A 116 -24.34 -36.87 -0.95
CA ALA A 116 -23.98 -38.06 -1.73
C ALA A 116 -24.81 -39.32 -1.38
N ALA A 117 -25.44 -39.35 -0.21
CA ALA A 117 -26.38 -40.41 0.16
C ALA A 117 -27.82 -40.10 -0.33
N GLU A 118 -28.18 -38.81 -0.45
CA GLU A 118 -29.44 -38.32 -1.01
C GLU A 118 -29.45 -38.43 -2.54
N ASP A 119 -28.36 -38.12 -3.25
CA ASP A 119 -28.19 -38.32 -4.70
C ASP A 119 -28.37 -39.80 -5.09
N MET A 120 -27.91 -40.73 -4.25
CA MET A 120 -28.12 -42.17 -4.43
C MET A 120 -29.57 -42.62 -4.15
N SER A 121 -30.41 -41.74 -3.61
CA SER A 121 -31.84 -41.97 -3.33
C SER A 121 -32.78 -41.21 -4.27
N GLU A 122 -32.32 -40.11 -4.88
CA GLU A 122 -33.10 -39.24 -5.79
C GLU A 122 -33.13 -39.73 -7.25
N ASP A 123 -32.20 -40.59 -7.66
CA ASP A 123 -32.21 -41.25 -8.99
C ASP A 123 -33.43 -42.17 -9.23
N LEU A 124 -34.34 -42.28 -8.25
CA LEU A 124 -35.58 -43.04 -8.34
C LEU A 124 -36.87 -42.20 -8.35
N SER A 125 -36.82 -40.86 -8.18
CA SER A 125 -38.04 -40.11 -7.86
C SER A 125 -38.44 -38.90 -8.70
N GLU A 126 -37.64 -38.34 -9.62
CA GLU A 126 -38.06 -37.09 -10.30
C GLU A 126 -38.00 -37.11 -11.84
N MET A 127 -38.85 -37.96 -12.43
CA MET A 127 -39.65 -37.53 -13.59
C MET A 127 -40.87 -36.80 -13.02
N GLU A 128 -40.88 -35.46 -12.96
CA GLU A 128 -42.04 -34.60 -13.25
C GLU A 128 -41.83 -33.12 -12.84
N LYS A 129 -41.83 -32.23 -13.86
CA LYS A 129 -42.36 -30.84 -13.90
C LYS A 129 -41.73 -29.79 -12.97
N GLY A 130 -41.36 -28.57 -13.38
CA GLY A 130 -41.80 -27.74 -14.51
C GLY A 130 -42.52 -26.45 -14.03
N ASP A 131 -41.74 -25.36 -13.89
CA ASP A 131 -41.96 -24.03 -14.52
C ASP A 131 -42.72 -22.84 -13.81
N ILE A 132 -42.21 -21.59 -14.04
CA ILE A 132 -42.87 -20.23 -14.16
C ILE A 132 -42.93 -19.15 -12.99
N LEU A 133 -42.12 -18.06 -13.13
CA LEU A 133 -42.36 -16.57 -13.29
C LEU A 133 -42.82 -15.52 -12.17
N MET A 134 -42.14 -14.32 -12.19
CA MET A 134 -42.53 -12.86 -11.94
C MET A 134 -43.10 -12.36 -10.57
N GLU A 135 -43.07 -11.10 -10.07
CA GLU A 135 -42.74 -9.69 -10.51
C GLU A 135 -42.65 -8.68 -9.30
N MET A 136 -42.11 -7.46 -9.57
CA MET A 136 -42.10 -6.07 -8.97
C MET A 136 -42.86 -5.63 -7.65
N VAL A 137 -42.33 -4.58 -6.94
CA VAL A 137 -42.82 -3.14 -6.86
C VAL A 137 -42.11 -2.30 -5.73
N GLN A 138 -41.98 -0.98 -6.03
CA GLN A 138 -41.55 0.29 -5.35
C GLN A 138 -42.07 0.57 -3.91
N SER A 139 -41.74 1.60 -3.09
CA SER A 139 -40.85 2.80 -2.99
C SER A 139 -41.02 3.39 -1.56
N ASN A 140 -40.09 4.22 -1.04
CA ASN A 140 -40.43 5.44 -0.25
C ASN A 140 -39.20 6.27 0.18
N GLU A 141 -39.31 7.59 -0.02
CA GLU A 141 -38.31 8.64 0.27
C GLU A 141 -38.31 9.07 1.75
N THR A 142 -37.15 9.49 2.27
CA THR A 142 -37.06 10.53 3.32
C THR A 142 -35.77 11.34 3.19
N SER A 143 -35.91 12.65 3.40
CA SER A 143 -34.95 13.73 3.17
C SER A 143 -34.09 14.04 4.40
N LYS A 144 -32.74 13.98 4.31
CA LYS A 144 -31.83 14.64 5.27
C LYS A 144 -30.46 15.04 4.68
N LYS A 145 -30.26 16.37 4.61
CA LYS A 145 -29.04 17.18 4.85
C LYS A 145 -27.72 16.76 4.17
N THR A 146 -27.36 17.55 3.16
CA THR A 146 -26.11 17.54 2.40
C THR A 146 -24.89 17.85 3.26
N PHE A 147 -24.05 16.85 3.48
CA PHE A 147 -22.63 17.05 3.77
C PHE A 147 -21.90 17.17 2.42
N GLN A 148 -21.15 18.26 2.21
CA GLN A 148 -20.22 18.37 1.07
C GLN A 148 -19.04 17.41 1.30
N ARG A 149 -19.25 16.14 0.99
CA ARG A 149 -18.20 15.19 0.61
C ARG A 149 -17.88 15.51 -0.84
N GLN A 150 -16.62 15.81 -1.16
CA GLN A 150 -16.14 15.68 -2.54
C GLN A 150 -16.23 14.19 -2.90
N VAL A 151 -17.40 13.78 -3.35
CA VAL A 151 -17.58 12.53 -4.08
C VAL A 151 -16.76 12.72 -5.34
N SER A 152 -15.77 11.85 -5.58
CA SER A 152 -15.25 11.67 -6.92
C SER A 152 -16.42 11.19 -7.78
N SER A 153 -17.14 12.15 -8.38
CA SER A 153 -18.12 11.83 -9.39
C SER A 153 -17.34 11.15 -10.49
N LEU A 154 -17.62 9.87 -10.64
CA LEU A 154 -17.24 9.11 -11.82
C LEU A 154 -18.14 9.64 -12.95
N GLU A 155 -17.94 10.91 -13.33
CA GLU A 155 -18.33 11.41 -14.64
C GLU A 155 -17.50 10.59 -15.62
N VAL A 156 -18.06 9.47 -16.03
CA VAL A 156 -17.72 8.80 -17.29
C VAL A 156 -17.65 9.92 -18.33
N TRP A 157 -16.46 10.09 -18.90
CA TRP A 157 -16.09 11.20 -19.76
C TRP A 157 -17.23 11.58 -20.70
N SER A 158 -17.73 12.80 -20.56
CA SER A 158 -18.47 13.44 -21.64
C SER A 158 -17.43 13.96 -22.63
N ASP A 159 -17.54 13.57 -23.90
CA ASP A 159 -16.69 14.03 -25.02
C ASP A 159 -16.69 15.57 -25.21
N ASP A 160 -17.45 16.31 -24.40
CA ASP A 160 -17.64 17.76 -24.50
C ASP A 160 -16.53 18.61 -23.84
N LYS A 161 -15.61 18.03 -23.06
CA LYS A 161 -14.50 18.80 -22.44
C LYS A 161 -13.21 18.70 -23.27
N LYS A 162 -13.12 19.49 -24.34
CA LYS A 162 -11.94 19.61 -25.23
C LYS A 162 -10.70 20.25 -24.58
N GLU A 163 -10.77 20.74 -23.34
CA GLU A 163 -9.67 21.45 -22.71
C GLU A 163 -8.68 20.49 -22.03
N LYS A 164 -7.45 20.40 -22.58
CA LYS A 164 -6.34 19.67 -21.97
C LYS A 164 -5.91 20.37 -20.67
N LYS A 165 -6.29 19.84 -19.50
CA LYS A 165 -6.00 20.45 -18.18
C LYS A 165 -5.39 19.49 -17.15
N LEU A 166 -5.27 18.20 -17.47
CA LEU A 166 -4.80 17.22 -16.50
C LEU A 166 -3.28 17.14 -16.51
N TYR A 167 -2.71 17.16 -15.30
CA TYR A 167 -1.31 16.86 -15.04
C TYR A 167 -1.22 15.49 -14.37
N ILE A 168 -0.45 14.56 -14.93
CA ILE A 168 -0.29 13.19 -14.41
C ILE A 168 1.16 12.95 -14.05
N VAL A 169 1.41 12.29 -12.92
CA VAL A 169 2.76 11.89 -12.50
C VAL A 169 2.83 10.37 -12.44
N LEU A 170 3.82 9.80 -13.11
CA LEU A 170 4.20 8.39 -13.06
C LEU A 170 5.54 8.28 -12.33
N ILE A 171 5.77 7.24 -11.54
CA ILE A 171 7.03 7.04 -10.80
C ILE A 171 7.59 5.66 -11.12
N SER A 172 8.83 5.60 -11.60
CA SER A 172 9.62 4.38 -11.78
C SER A 172 11.09 4.65 -11.45
N LEU A 173 11.52 4.25 -10.26
CA LEU A 173 12.81 4.68 -9.69
C LEU A 173 14.01 3.85 -10.16
N HIS A 174 13.89 2.53 -10.10
CA HIS A 174 14.97 1.63 -10.47
C HIS A 174 15.04 1.39 -11.98
N GLY A 175 16.14 0.77 -12.40
CA GLY A 175 16.41 0.48 -13.80
C GLY A 175 16.90 1.70 -14.58
N LEU A 176 17.20 1.48 -15.86
CA LEU A 176 17.66 2.51 -16.77
C LEU A 176 16.52 2.99 -17.67
N VAL A 177 15.85 4.07 -17.25
CA VAL A 177 14.72 4.67 -17.98
C VAL A 177 15.19 5.66 -19.05
N ARG A 178 14.85 5.39 -20.30
CA ARG A 178 15.04 6.30 -21.45
C ARG A 178 13.93 6.13 -22.48
N GLY A 179 13.67 7.17 -23.27
CA GLY A 179 12.59 7.22 -24.24
C GLY A 179 12.88 6.44 -25.52
N GLU A 180 14.11 6.49 -26.01
CA GLU A 180 14.53 5.83 -27.24
C GLU A 180 15.66 4.82 -27.02
N ASN A 181 15.76 3.82 -27.89
CA ASN A 181 16.82 2.80 -27.87
C ASN A 181 16.96 2.00 -26.56
N MET A 182 15.94 1.90 -25.70
CA MET A 182 16.03 1.30 -24.36
C MET A 182 16.94 0.06 -24.24
N GLU A 183 17.80 0.03 -23.22
CA GLU A 183 18.74 -1.07 -22.94
C GLU A 183 18.05 -2.26 -22.25
N LEU A 184 16.95 -2.74 -22.85
CA LEU A 184 16.14 -3.83 -22.30
C LEU A 184 16.98 -5.11 -22.18
N GLY A 185 16.93 -5.73 -21.00
CA GLY A 185 17.65 -6.97 -20.72
C GLY A 185 19.12 -6.78 -20.33
N ARG A 186 19.60 -5.54 -20.14
CA ARG A 186 20.94 -5.28 -19.59
C ARG A 186 21.13 -5.90 -18.21
N ASP A 187 20.11 -5.81 -17.36
CA ASP A 187 20.10 -6.35 -16.01
C ASP A 187 18.68 -6.75 -15.56
N SER A 188 18.53 -7.15 -14.28
CA SER A 188 17.24 -7.53 -13.70
C SER A 188 16.25 -6.37 -13.52
N ASP A 189 16.73 -5.14 -13.60
CA ASP A 189 16.00 -3.93 -13.22
C ASP A 189 15.53 -3.18 -14.48
N THR A 190 16.17 -3.42 -15.62
CA THR A 190 15.87 -2.82 -16.93
C THR A 190 15.18 -3.84 -17.84
N GLY A 191 13.88 -4.00 -17.65
CA GLY A 191 13.07 -4.99 -18.37
C GLY A 191 11.70 -4.50 -18.81
N GLY A 192 10.71 -5.40 -18.79
CA GLY A 192 9.35 -5.12 -19.27
C GLY A 192 8.66 -3.95 -18.57
N GLN A 193 8.95 -3.72 -17.29
CA GLN A 193 8.45 -2.57 -16.54
C GLN A 193 8.85 -1.24 -17.20
N ILE A 194 10.13 -1.07 -17.58
CA ILE A 194 10.63 0.18 -18.16
C ILE A 194 9.92 0.49 -19.48
N LYS A 195 9.81 -0.52 -20.34
CA LYS A 195 9.06 -0.39 -21.59
C LYS A 195 7.59 -0.03 -21.32
N TYR A 196 6.96 -0.71 -20.38
CA TYR A 196 5.56 -0.47 -20.03
C TYR A 196 5.33 0.98 -19.58
N VAL A 197 6.14 1.51 -18.65
CA VAL A 197 5.92 2.86 -18.10
C VAL A 197 6.18 3.96 -19.13
N VAL A 198 7.17 3.78 -20.01
CA VAL A 198 7.45 4.76 -21.08
C VAL A 198 6.33 4.77 -22.11
N GLU A 199 5.86 3.60 -22.57
CA GLU A 199 4.73 3.51 -23.50
C GLU A 199 3.43 4.01 -22.86
N LEU A 200 3.22 3.74 -21.58
CA LEU A 200 2.09 4.29 -20.82
C LEU A 200 2.14 5.82 -20.78
N ALA A 201 3.31 6.41 -20.50
CA ALA A 201 3.47 7.87 -20.50
C ALA A 201 3.11 8.47 -21.87
N ARG A 202 3.62 7.87 -22.97
CA ARG A 202 3.30 8.29 -24.34
C ARG A 202 1.82 8.15 -24.65
N ALA A 203 1.18 7.05 -24.25
CA ALA A 203 -0.24 6.82 -24.48
C ALA A 203 -1.13 7.80 -23.69
N LEU A 204 -0.82 8.02 -22.41
CA LEU A 204 -1.55 8.97 -21.56
C LEU A 204 -1.46 10.40 -22.09
N ALA A 205 -0.30 10.82 -22.60
CA ALA A 205 -0.16 12.16 -23.18
C ALA A 205 -0.99 12.38 -24.45
N LYS A 206 -1.38 11.31 -25.15
CA LYS A 206 -2.30 11.37 -26.31
C LYS A 206 -3.77 11.36 -25.91
N MET A 207 -4.10 11.11 -24.65
CA MET A 207 -5.49 11.02 -24.22
C MET A 207 -6.16 12.40 -24.18
N PRO A 208 -7.44 12.50 -24.59
CA PRO A 208 -8.21 13.73 -24.43
C PRO A 208 -8.21 14.22 -22.97
N GLY A 209 -8.04 15.52 -22.77
CA GLY A 209 -8.01 16.14 -21.44
C GLY A 209 -6.64 16.12 -20.74
N VAL A 210 -5.69 15.28 -21.17
CA VAL A 210 -4.33 15.24 -20.60
C VAL A 210 -3.48 16.35 -21.23
N TYR A 211 -2.92 17.20 -20.39
CA TYR A 211 -2.01 18.27 -20.81
C TYR A 211 -0.55 17.84 -20.70
N ARG A 212 -0.18 17.25 -19.56
CA ARG A 212 1.21 16.89 -19.26
C ARG A 212 1.29 15.57 -18.49
N VAL A 213 2.25 14.73 -18.86
CA VAL A 213 2.62 13.52 -18.12
C VAL A 213 4.10 13.58 -17.77
N ASP A 214 4.42 13.54 -16.48
CA ASP A 214 5.81 13.42 -16.01
C ASP A 214 6.08 12.00 -15.51
N LEU A 215 7.06 11.32 -16.10
CA LEU A 215 7.61 10.05 -15.62
C LEU A 215 8.87 10.34 -14.79
N PHE A 216 8.73 10.26 -13.48
CA PHE A 216 9.83 10.45 -12.54
C PHE A 216 10.68 9.19 -12.44
N THR A 217 11.99 9.41 -12.54
CA THR A 217 12.99 8.36 -12.39
C THR A 217 14.27 8.91 -11.76
N ARG A 218 15.27 8.05 -11.53
CA ARG A 218 16.54 8.44 -10.94
C ARG A 218 17.48 9.06 -11.97
N GLN A 219 18.13 10.17 -11.60
CA GLN A 219 19.24 10.75 -12.37
C GLN A 219 20.54 10.00 -12.08
N ILE A 220 21.20 9.50 -13.11
CA ILE A 220 22.41 8.69 -12.98
C ILE A 220 23.49 9.25 -13.91
N SER A 221 24.62 9.63 -13.35
CA SER A 221 25.77 10.23 -14.03
C SER A 221 27.01 9.36 -13.82
N SER A 222 26.91 8.08 -14.19
CA SER A 222 28.01 7.12 -14.09
C SER A 222 28.75 7.02 -15.44
N PRO A 223 30.09 6.92 -15.44
CA PRO A 223 30.86 6.69 -16.66
C PRO A 223 30.61 5.32 -17.31
N GLU A 224 29.95 4.39 -16.61
CA GLU A 224 29.67 3.02 -17.08
C GLU A 224 28.37 2.90 -17.90
N ILE A 225 27.56 3.96 -17.93
CA ILE A 225 26.28 4.02 -18.63
C ILE A 225 26.27 5.23 -19.57
N ASP A 226 25.28 5.26 -20.46
CA ASP A 226 25.12 6.37 -21.40
C ASP A 226 24.88 7.70 -20.68
N TRP A 227 25.47 8.78 -21.19
CA TRP A 227 25.40 10.11 -20.58
C TRP A 227 23.96 10.67 -20.55
N SER A 228 23.08 10.20 -21.44
CA SER A 228 21.67 10.62 -21.51
C SER A 228 20.90 10.33 -20.21
N TYR A 229 21.28 9.31 -19.43
CA TYR A 229 20.70 9.05 -18.10
C TYR A 229 21.03 10.14 -17.07
N GLY A 230 22.00 10.99 -17.38
CA GLY A 230 22.35 12.17 -16.59
C GLY A 230 21.52 13.40 -16.94
N GLU A 231 20.83 13.42 -18.08
CA GLU A 231 20.03 14.58 -18.50
C GLU A 231 18.76 14.70 -17.64
N PRO A 232 18.52 15.84 -16.97
CA PRO A 232 17.45 15.99 -16.00
C PRO A 232 16.05 15.87 -16.61
N THR A 233 15.91 16.21 -17.90
CA THR A 233 14.63 16.19 -18.60
C THR A 233 14.84 15.60 -19.99
N GLU A 234 14.00 14.65 -20.38
CA GLU A 234 13.93 14.11 -21.73
C GLU A 234 12.47 14.12 -22.19
N MET A 235 12.19 14.70 -23.35
CA MET A 235 10.85 14.72 -23.92
C MET A 235 10.56 13.39 -24.63
N LEU A 236 9.46 12.75 -24.26
CA LEU A 236 8.93 11.58 -24.96
C LEU A 236 8.03 12.09 -26.09
N THR A 237 8.62 12.43 -27.23
CA THR A 237 7.89 12.90 -28.42
C THR A 237 6.74 11.94 -28.76
N ALA A 238 5.54 12.48 -28.99
CA ALA A 238 4.56 11.72 -29.75
C ALA A 238 5.07 11.65 -31.21
N GLY A 239 4.54 10.76 -32.04
CA GLY A 239 5.02 10.63 -33.42
C GLY A 239 4.79 11.90 -34.26
N GLN A 240 5.05 11.83 -35.56
CA GLN A 240 4.95 12.91 -36.55
C GLN A 240 3.60 13.65 -36.67
N ASP A 241 2.63 13.38 -35.79
CA ASP A 241 1.31 14.01 -35.70
C ASP A 241 1.28 15.16 -34.66
N ASP A 242 2.42 15.76 -34.33
CA ASP A 242 2.59 16.85 -33.35
C ASP A 242 2.06 18.23 -33.85
N ASP A 243 0.98 18.24 -34.64
CA ASP A 243 0.29 19.49 -35.06
C ASP A 243 -0.68 20.00 -33.96
N ASP A 244 -0.87 19.21 -32.89
CA ASP A 244 -1.81 19.45 -31.77
C ASP A 244 -1.12 19.82 -30.43
N CYS A 245 0.13 20.29 -30.46
CA CYS A 245 0.85 20.77 -29.27
C CYS A 245 0.29 22.12 -28.79
N VAL A 246 -0.66 22.08 -27.85
CA VAL A 246 -1.37 23.26 -27.31
C VAL A 246 -0.50 24.14 -26.38
N GLY A 247 0.80 23.81 -26.18
CA GLY A 247 1.74 24.66 -25.45
C GLY A 247 3.11 24.05 -25.21
N GLU A 248 4.08 24.90 -24.85
CA GLU A 248 5.51 24.55 -24.69
C GLU A 248 5.79 23.46 -23.65
N SER A 249 4.89 23.26 -22.67
CA SER A 249 5.06 22.26 -21.60
C SER A 249 4.11 21.07 -21.72
N SER A 250 3.39 20.96 -22.84
CA SER A 250 2.47 19.84 -23.11
C SER A 250 3.22 18.58 -23.56
N GLY A 251 2.63 17.41 -23.33
CA GLY A 251 3.19 16.12 -23.73
C GLY A 251 3.74 15.27 -22.58
N ALA A 252 4.49 14.23 -22.92
CA ALA A 252 5.11 13.31 -21.98
C ALA A 252 6.60 13.62 -21.79
N TYR A 253 7.09 13.58 -20.55
CA TYR A 253 8.47 13.87 -20.19
C TYR A 253 9.01 12.83 -19.23
N ILE A 254 10.24 12.38 -19.42
CA ILE A 254 11.02 11.72 -18.37
C ILE A 254 11.69 12.83 -17.57
N ILE A 255 11.45 12.86 -16.26
CA ILE A 255 12.09 13.77 -15.32
C ILE A 255 12.99 12.95 -14.40
N ARG A 256 14.29 13.22 -14.46
CA ARG A 256 15.30 12.52 -13.68
C ARG A 256 15.63 13.31 -12.43
N ILE A 257 15.18 12.81 -11.29
CA ILE A 257 15.41 13.42 -9.98
C ILE A 257 16.74 12.89 -9.41
N PRO A 258 17.67 13.76 -9.00
CA PRO A 258 18.89 13.34 -8.34
C PRO A 258 18.58 12.84 -6.92
N PHE A 259 18.98 11.61 -6.62
CA PHE A 259 19.00 11.09 -5.25
C PHE A 259 19.99 9.93 -5.10
N GLY A 260 20.57 9.83 -3.91
CA GLY A 260 21.69 8.93 -3.64
C GLY A 260 22.93 9.23 -4.50
N PRO A 261 23.94 8.33 -4.48
CA PRO A 261 25.18 8.51 -5.23
C PRO A 261 24.97 8.55 -6.74
N ARG A 262 25.11 9.72 -7.37
CA ARG A 262 24.82 9.92 -8.80
C ARG A 262 25.84 9.26 -9.71
N GLU A 263 27.07 9.12 -9.24
CA GLU A 263 28.21 8.61 -9.98
C GLU A 263 28.16 7.08 -10.14
N LYS A 264 27.14 6.42 -9.57
CA LYS A 264 27.00 4.97 -9.56
C LYS A 264 25.58 4.51 -9.86
N TYR A 265 25.49 3.49 -10.69
CA TYR A 265 24.26 2.73 -10.84
C TYR A 265 23.98 1.92 -9.57
N LEU A 266 22.74 1.97 -9.08
CA LEU A 266 22.30 1.20 -7.91
C LEU A 266 21.18 0.28 -8.35
N ARG A 267 21.25 -0.96 -7.88
CA ARG A 267 20.15 -1.94 -8.02
C ARG A 267 18.99 -1.55 -7.13
N LYS A 268 17.78 -1.97 -7.50
CA LYS A 268 16.53 -1.68 -6.78
C LYS A 268 16.58 -2.01 -5.28
N GLU A 269 17.30 -3.07 -4.89
CA GLU A 269 17.44 -3.48 -3.48
C GLU A 269 18.21 -2.47 -2.62
N LEU A 270 18.98 -1.57 -3.24
CA LEU A 270 19.83 -0.60 -2.56
C LEU A 270 19.24 0.82 -2.54
N LEU A 271 18.07 1.04 -3.15
CA LEU A 271 17.45 2.36 -3.24
C LEU A 271 16.73 2.79 -1.95
N TRP A 272 16.33 1.84 -1.09
CA TRP A 272 15.52 2.10 0.10
C TRP A 272 15.99 3.26 1.01
N PRO A 273 17.29 3.45 1.29
CA PRO A 273 17.75 4.54 2.13
C PRO A 273 17.51 5.94 1.53
N TYR A 274 17.37 6.02 0.20
CA TYR A 274 17.31 7.28 -0.55
C TYR A 274 15.89 7.63 -1.03
N ILE A 275 14.88 6.83 -0.69
CA ILE A 275 13.48 7.08 -1.07
C ILE A 275 12.99 8.45 -0.60
N ARG A 276 13.34 8.86 0.62
CA ARG A 276 12.93 10.17 1.14
C ARG A 276 13.58 11.34 0.40
N GLU A 277 14.85 11.18 0.02
CA GLU A 277 15.57 12.17 -0.77
C GLU A 277 14.92 12.32 -2.16
N PHE A 278 14.52 11.21 -2.79
CA PHE A 278 13.72 11.25 -4.01
C PHE A 278 12.40 12.00 -3.82
N VAL A 279 11.66 11.70 -2.74
CA VAL A 279 10.37 12.35 -2.44
C VAL A 279 10.53 13.87 -2.30
N ASP A 280 11.56 14.34 -1.61
CA ASP A 280 11.84 15.78 -1.47
C ASP A 280 12.10 16.44 -2.84
N GLY A 281 12.92 15.80 -3.69
CA GLY A 281 13.22 16.30 -5.04
C GLY A 281 12.00 16.27 -5.97
N ALA A 282 11.22 15.19 -5.93
CA ALA A 282 9.98 15.04 -6.69
C ALA A 282 8.93 16.08 -6.25
N LEU A 283 8.78 16.32 -4.95
CA LEU A 283 7.88 17.34 -4.43
C LEU A 283 8.29 18.74 -4.90
N ALA A 284 9.58 19.06 -4.87
CA ALA A 284 10.10 20.33 -5.38
C ALA A 284 9.79 20.53 -6.87
N HIS A 285 9.95 19.48 -7.70
CA HIS A 285 9.59 19.51 -9.12
C HIS A 285 8.09 19.73 -9.32
N ILE A 286 7.23 18.98 -8.60
CA ILE A 286 5.77 19.14 -8.69
C ILE A 286 5.35 20.56 -8.30
N LEU A 287 5.92 21.14 -7.25
CA LEU A 287 5.61 22.51 -6.82
C LEU A 287 6.03 23.54 -7.86
N ASN A 288 7.17 23.33 -8.52
CA ASN A 288 7.61 24.19 -9.62
C ASN A 288 6.65 24.08 -10.83
N MET A 289 6.32 22.85 -11.23
CA MET A 289 5.40 22.61 -12.33
C MET A 289 3.99 23.13 -12.03
N SER A 290 3.53 23.06 -10.78
CA SER A 290 2.23 23.59 -10.38
C SER A 290 2.12 25.10 -10.66
N LYS A 291 3.21 25.85 -10.47
CA LYS A 291 3.28 27.28 -10.81
C LYS A 291 3.30 27.50 -12.31
N VAL A 292 4.15 26.79 -13.05
CA VAL A 292 4.23 26.91 -14.52
C VAL A 292 2.88 26.59 -15.17
N LEU A 293 2.25 25.49 -14.75
CA LEU A 293 0.95 25.07 -15.26
C LEU A 293 -0.19 26.00 -14.81
N SER A 294 -0.05 26.72 -13.70
CA SER A 294 -1.07 27.71 -13.27
C SER A 294 -1.25 28.83 -14.28
N GLU A 295 -0.18 29.24 -14.95
CA GLU A 295 -0.18 30.29 -15.97
C GLU A 295 -0.70 29.76 -17.31
N GLN A 296 -0.34 28.52 -17.67
CA GLN A 296 -0.67 27.93 -18.97
C GLN A 296 -2.11 27.39 -19.04
N ILE A 297 -2.55 26.64 -18.02
CA ILE A 297 -3.83 25.91 -18.04
C ILE A 297 -4.69 26.14 -16.79
N GLY A 298 -4.11 26.66 -15.71
CA GLY A 298 -4.79 26.85 -14.42
C GLY A 298 -5.58 28.15 -14.29
N GLY A 299 -5.47 29.09 -15.24
CA GLY A 299 -6.15 30.38 -15.17
C GLY A 299 -5.77 31.18 -13.91
N GLY A 300 -4.52 31.07 -13.45
CA GLY A 300 -4.03 31.67 -12.21
C GLY A 300 -4.28 30.87 -10.94
N GLN A 301 -4.87 29.67 -11.02
CA GLN A 301 -4.97 28.72 -9.91
C GLN A 301 -3.88 27.65 -10.00
N PRO A 302 -3.32 27.19 -8.85
CA PRO A 302 -2.30 26.15 -8.85
C PRO A 302 -2.86 24.85 -9.43
N VAL A 303 -2.12 24.27 -10.37
CA VAL A 303 -2.49 22.99 -10.99
C VAL A 303 -1.72 21.89 -10.27
N TRP A 304 -2.45 21.02 -9.60
CA TRP A 304 -1.86 19.86 -8.92
C TRP A 304 -1.91 18.63 -9.82
N PRO A 305 -1.03 17.63 -9.60
CA PRO A 305 -1.19 16.34 -10.23
C PRO A 305 -2.61 15.82 -9.96
N TYR A 306 -3.29 15.37 -11.00
CA TYR A 306 -4.59 14.74 -10.90
C TYR A 306 -4.46 13.35 -10.26
N VAL A 307 -3.35 12.66 -10.55
CA VAL A 307 -3.04 11.33 -10.03
C VAL A 307 -1.54 11.11 -9.98
N ILE A 308 -1.08 10.37 -8.98
CA ILE A 308 0.29 9.86 -8.86
C ILE A 308 0.28 8.35 -9.00
N HIS A 309 0.94 7.82 -10.01
CA HIS A 309 0.97 6.39 -10.30
C HIS A 309 2.35 5.79 -9.98
N GLY A 310 2.43 4.99 -8.92
CA GLY A 310 3.63 4.25 -8.56
C GLY A 310 3.75 2.93 -9.33
N HIS A 311 4.93 2.65 -9.87
CA HIS A 311 5.24 1.39 -10.55
C HIS A 311 6.34 0.63 -9.82
N TYR A 312 5.99 -0.53 -9.25
CA TYR A 312 6.81 -1.34 -8.33
C TYR A 312 6.83 -0.81 -6.88
N ALA A 313 7.44 -1.58 -5.98
CA ALA A 313 7.43 -1.34 -4.53
C ALA A 313 8.14 -0.06 -4.10
N ASP A 314 9.28 0.27 -4.69
CA ASP A 314 10.07 1.47 -4.37
C ASP A 314 9.36 2.76 -4.82
N ALA A 315 8.80 2.75 -6.01
CA ALA A 315 7.98 3.83 -6.52
C ALA A 315 6.63 3.92 -5.79
N GLY A 316 6.04 2.79 -5.39
CA GLY A 316 4.82 2.74 -4.59
C GLY A 316 4.99 3.44 -3.25
N ASP A 317 6.06 3.13 -2.52
CA ASP A 317 6.40 3.80 -1.25
C ASP A 317 6.57 5.31 -1.44
N SER A 318 7.25 5.71 -2.52
CA SER A 318 7.43 7.12 -2.87
C SER A 318 6.12 7.81 -3.24
N ALA A 319 5.27 7.14 -4.01
CA ALA A 319 3.96 7.62 -4.41
C ALA A 319 3.03 7.79 -3.21
N ALA A 320 3.07 6.87 -2.23
CA ALA A 320 2.28 6.96 -1.01
C ALA A 320 2.66 8.21 -0.19
N LEU A 321 3.96 8.49 -0.05
CA LEU A 321 4.45 9.69 0.62
C LEU A 321 4.05 10.97 -0.11
N LEU A 322 4.19 11.02 -1.44
CA LEU A 322 3.82 12.19 -2.25
C LEU A 322 2.31 12.43 -2.27
N SER A 323 1.52 11.37 -2.43
CA SER A 323 0.05 11.40 -2.41
C SER A 323 -0.46 11.92 -1.07
N GLY A 324 0.08 11.43 0.05
CA GLY A 324 -0.28 11.91 1.38
C GLY A 324 0.13 13.37 1.63
N ALA A 325 1.28 13.81 1.10
CA ALA A 325 1.74 15.19 1.24
C ALA A 325 0.93 16.19 0.41
N LEU A 326 0.51 15.79 -0.80
CA LEU A 326 -0.22 16.64 -1.75
C LEU A 326 -1.74 16.49 -1.65
N ASN A 327 -2.22 15.49 -0.93
CA ASN A 327 -3.63 15.07 -0.89
C ASN A 327 -4.18 14.81 -2.31
N VAL A 328 -3.42 14.05 -3.10
CA VAL A 328 -3.72 13.68 -4.49
C VAL A 328 -3.96 12.16 -4.57
N PRO A 329 -4.93 11.67 -5.36
CA PRO A 329 -5.15 10.23 -5.54
C PRO A 329 -3.91 9.46 -5.98
N MET A 330 -3.69 8.30 -5.37
CA MET A 330 -2.60 7.38 -5.72
C MET A 330 -3.13 6.17 -6.51
N VAL A 331 -2.42 5.79 -7.56
CA VAL A 331 -2.58 4.53 -8.30
C VAL A 331 -1.33 3.70 -8.13
N LEU A 332 -1.47 2.38 -8.04
CA LEU A 332 -0.34 1.46 -7.93
C LEU A 332 -0.39 0.38 -9.01
N THR A 333 0.75 0.07 -9.60
CA THR A 333 0.96 -1.16 -10.38
C THR A 333 2.16 -1.90 -9.82
N GLY A 334 1.93 -3.14 -9.38
CA GLY A 334 2.97 -3.92 -8.70
C GLY A 334 4.10 -4.38 -9.62
N HIS A 335 3.77 -4.82 -10.85
CA HIS A 335 4.65 -5.52 -11.81
C HIS A 335 5.21 -6.87 -11.32
N SER A 336 5.71 -6.91 -10.09
CA SER A 336 6.14 -8.11 -9.37
C SER A 336 5.93 -7.87 -7.88
N LEU A 337 5.40 -8.88 -7.18
CA LEU A 337 5.13 -8.78 -5.74
C LEU A 337 6.17 -9.51 -4.88
N GLY A 338 6.55 -8.89 -3.76
CA GLY A 338 7.52 -9.40 -2.81
C GLY A 338 7.11 -10.72 -2.16
N ARG A 339 5.86 -10.87 -1.69
CA ARG A 339 5.40 -12.10 -1.01
C ARG A 339 5.49 -13.33 -1.93
N ASN A 340 5.07 -13.21 -3.19
CA ASN A 340 5.20 -14.29 -4.18
C ASN A 340 6.66 -14.64 -4.47
N LYS A 341 7.52 -13.61 -4.61
CA LYS A 341 8.95 -13.83 -4.83
C LYS A 341 9.61 -14.51 -3.63
N LEU A 342 9.22 -14.14 -2.43
CA LEU A 342 9.71 -14.75 -1.18
C LEU A 342 9.35 -16.23 -1.12
N GLU A 343 8.10 -16.59 -1.41
CA GLU A 343 7.64 -17.98 -1.43
C GLU A 343 8.46 -18.83 -2.44
N GLN A 344 8.75 -18.27 -3.62
CA GLN A 344 9.60 -18.93 -4.62
C GLN A 344 11.04 -19.13 -4.12
N LEU A 345 11.66 -18.12 -3.51
CA LEU A 345 13.03 -18.20 -3.02
C LEU A 345 13.18 -19.21 -1.88
N LEU A 346 12.19 -19.30 -0.99
CA LEU A 346 12.15 -20.30 0.07
C LEU A 346 12.05 -21.73 -0.48
N LYS A 347 11.30 -21.95 -1.57
CA LYS A 347 11.25 -23.26 -2.26
C LYS A 347 12.61 -23.69 -2.83
N HIS A 348 13.49 -22.73 -3.15
CA HIS A 348 14.86 -23.00 -3.58
C HIS A 348 15.86 -23.22 -2.42
N ARG A 349 15.38 -23.46 -1.19
CA ARG A 349 16.18 -23.76 0.01
C ARG A 349 17.17 -22.64 0.42
N GLN A 350 16.87 -21.39 0.08
CA GLN A 350 17.61 -20.25 0.63
C GLN A 350 17.08 -19.93 2.03
N SER A 351 17.97 -19.56 2.96
CA SER A 351 17.55 -19.12 4.29
C SER A 351 16.85 -17.76 4.21
N MET A 352 15.90 -17.51 5.12
CA MET A 352 15.18 -16.23 5.18
C MET A 352 16.15 -15.05 5.41
N GLU A 353 17.20 -15.26 6.19
CA GLU A 353 18.22 -14.26 6.48
C GLU A 353 19.06 -13.90 5.24
N ASP A 354 19.46 -14.91 4.45
CA ASP A 354 20.18 -14.69 3.19
C ASP A 354 19.33 -13.97 2.14
N ILE A 355 18.05 -14.36 2.05
CA ILE A 355 17.08 -13.70 1.17
C ILE A 355 16.93 -12.23 1.57
N ASN A 356 16.73 -11.97 2.87
CA ASN A 356 16.50 -10.60 3.33
C ASN A 356 17.76 -9.74 3.25
N SER A 357 18.95 -10.30 3.51
CA SER A 357 20.21 -9.56 3.39
C SER A 357 20.48 -9.13 1.95
N THR A 358 20.21 -10.01 0.98
CA THR A 358 20.43 -9.80 -0.46
C THR A 358 19.34 -8.95 -1.10
N TYR A 359 18.07 -9.34 -0.92
CA TYR A 359 16.93 -8.74 -1.65
C TYR A 359 16.15 -7.68 -0.87
N LYS A 360 16.50 -7.47 0.41
CA LYS A 360 15.75 -6.58 1.31
C LYS A 360 14.25 -6.90 1.32
N MET A 361 13.91 -8.19 1.28
CA MET A 361 12.55 -8.66 1.04
C MET A 361 11.54 -8.13 2.07
N MET A 362 11.91 -8.08 3.35
CA MET A 362 11.02 -7.57 4.39
C MET A 362 10.68 -6.09 4.16
N ARG A 363 11.69 -5.28 3.79
CA ARG A 363 11.50 -3.86 3.49
C ARG A 363 10.61 -3.65 2.27
N ARG A 364 10.78 -4.50 1.25
CA ARG A 364 9.95 -4.50 0.05
C ARG A 364 8.49 -4.82 0.35
N ILE A 365 8.23 -5.88 1.13
CA ILE A 365 6.86 -6.27 1.50
C ILE A 365 6.20 -5.16 2.32
N GLU A 366 6.93 -4.55 3.26
CA GLU A 366 6.44 -3.40 4.02
C GLU A 366 6.07 -2.23 3.11
N ALA A 367 6.91 -1.89 2.12
CA ALA A 367 6.61 -0.86 1.14
C ALA A 367 5.35 -1.17 0.33
N GLU A 368 5.17 -2.42 -0.11
CA GLU A 368 4.00 -2.87 -0.87
C GLU A 368 2.72 -2.79 -0.03
N GLU A 369 2.75 -3.18 1.25
CA GLU A 369 1.62 -3.04 2.18
C GLU A 369 1.23 -1.57 2.39
N LEU A 370 2.21 -0.69 2.63
CA LEU A 370 1.97 0.75 2.77
C LEU A 370 1.40 1.36 1.49
N SER A 371 1.93 0.96 0.34
CA SER A 371 1.45 1.42 -0.96
C SER A 371 0.00 0.97 -1.22
N LEU A 372 -0.34 -0.23 -0.77
CA LEU A 372 -1.67 -0.79 -0.95
C LEU A 372 -2.71 -0.14 -0.05
N ASP A 373 -2.34 0.24 1.18
CA ASP A 373 -3.19 1.03 2.09
C ASP A 373 -3.44 2.46 1.56
N ALA A 374 -2.44 3.06 0.91
CA ALA A 374 -2.54 4.42 0.36
C ALA A 374 -3.22 4.49 -1.03
N ALA A 375 -3.13 3.44 -1.84
CA ALA A 375 -3.62 3.44 -3.21
C ALA A 375 -5.16 3.48 -3.27
N GLU A 376 -5.71 4.37 -4.09
CA GLU A 376 -7.16 4.34 -4.39
C GLU A 376 -7.52 3.24 -5.40
N LEU A 377 -6.59 2.97 -6.31
CA LEU A 377 -6.72 2.01 -7.39
C LEU A 377 -5.41 1.25 -7.57
N VAL A 378 -5.51 -0.07 -7.64
CA VAL A 378 -4.41 -0.97 -8.00
C VAL A 378 -4.73 -1.56 -9.37
N ILE A 379 -3.82 -1.36 -10.32
CA ILE A 379 -3.92 -1.85 -11.68
C ILE A 379 -3.08 -3.11 -11.82
N THR A 380 -3.71 -4.20 -12.23
CA THR A 380 -3.11 -5.51 -12.44
C THR A 380 -3.22 -5.93 -13.90
N SER A 381 -2.32 -6.82 -14.34
CA SER A 381 -2.38 -7.37 -15.70
C SER A 381 -3.41 -8.49 -15.83
N THR A 382 -3.71 -9.20 -14.74
CA THR A 382 -4.64 -10.34 -14.77
C THR A 382 -5.52 -10.38 -13.54
N LYS A 383 -6.64 -11.11 -13.62
CA LYS A 383 -7.48 -11.44 -12.46
C LYS A 383 -6.75 -12.36 -11.47
N GLN A 384 -5.93 -13.28 -11.97
CA GLN A 384 -5.12 -14.18 -11.15
C GLN A 384 -4.16 -13.39 -10.24
N GLU A 385 -3.57 -12.31 -10.74
CA GLU A 385 -2.73 -11.41 -9.94
C GLU A 385 -3.48 -10.85 -8.72
N ILE A 386 -4.76 -10.50 -8.87
CA ILE A 386 -5.58 -9.97 -7.78
C ILE A 386 -5.82 -11.03 -6.71
N GLU A 387 -6.25 -12.23 -7.12
CA GLU A 387 -6.69 -13.26 -6.18
C GLU A 387 -5.52 -14.01 -5.53
N GLU A 388 -4.47 -14.33 -6.29
CA GLU A 388 -3.38 -15.20 -5.85
C GLU A 388 -2.11 -14.46 -5.43
N GLN A 389 -1.92 -13.21 -5.87
CA GLN A 389 -0.73 -12.43 -5.50
C GLN A 389 -1.09 -11.34 -4.51
N TRP A 390 -1.97 -10.40 -4.89
CA TRP A 390 -2.44 -9.37 -3.98
C TRP A 390 -3.27 -9.93 -2.81
N GLY A 391 -3.98 -11.04 -3.02
CA GLY A 391 -4.68 -11.76 -1.95
C GLY A 391 -3.78 -12.32 -0.84
N LEU A 392 -2.44 -12.31 -1.02
CA LEU A 392 -1.49 -12.66 0.03
C LEU A 392 -1.19 -11.51 0.99
N TYR A 393 -1.55 -10.27 0.67
CA TYR A 393 -1.21 -9.08 1.46
C TYR A 393 -2.26 -8.78 2.52
N ASP A 394 -1.83 -8.29 3.69
CA ASP A 394 -2.73 -8.06 4.83
C ASP A 394 -3.59 -6.80 4.64
N GLY A 395 -3.09 -5.83 3.88
CA GLY A 395 -3.81 -4.62 3.50
C GLY A 395 -4.94 -4.87 2.51
N PHE A 396 -5.06 -6.08 1.92
CA PHE A 396 -6.08 -6.39 0.93
C PHE A 396 -6.91 -7.61 1.30
N ASP A 397 -8.23 -7.45 1.29
CA ASP A 397 -9.17 -8.57 1.38
C ASP A 397 -10.25 -8.42 0.31
N VAL A 398 -10.30 -9.40 -0.59
CA VAL A 398 -11.25 -9.47 -1.72
C VAL A 398 -12.71 -9.42 -1.25
N LYS A 399 -13.04 -10.07 -0.12
CA LYS A 399 -14.40 -10.05 0.43
C LYS A 399 -14.71 -8.68 1.00
N LEU A 400 -13.77 -8.08 1.72
CA LEU A 400 -13.96 -6.76 2.30
C LEU A 400 -14.08 -5.67 1.22
N GLU A 401 -13.26 -5.72 0.16
CA GLU A 401 -13.38 -4.84 -1.01
C GLU A 401 -14.78 -4.91 -1.60
N LYS A 402 -15.29 -6.12 -1.88
CA LYS A 402 -16.63 -6.33 -2.46
C LYS A 402 -17.72 -5.74 -1.58
N VAL A 403 -17.62 -5.92 -0.25
CA VAL A 403 -18.58 -5.39 0.72
C VAL A 403 -18.53 -3.87 0.78
N LEU A 404 -17.34 -3.28 0.91
CA LEU A 404 -17.17 -1.83 0.97
C LEU A 404 -17.65 -1.18 -0.34
N ARG A 405 -17.37 -1.80 -1.48
CA ARG A 405 -17.86 -1.35 -2.79
C ARG A 405 -19.37 -1.44 -2.91
N ALA A 406 -20.00 -2.51 -2.43
CA ALA A 406 -21.46 -2.64 -2.42
C ALA A 406 -22.11 -1.59 -1.52
N ARG A 407 -21.50 -1.27 -0.37
CA ARG A 407 -21.96 -0.21 0.54
C ARG A 407 -21.82 1.17 -0.10
N ALA A 408 -20.67 1.47 -0.70
CA ALA A 408 -20.42 2.72 -1.40
C ALA A 408 -21.44 2.97 -2.53
N ARG A 409 -21.73 1.96 -3.36
CA ARG A 409 -22.77 2.06 -4.41
C ARG A 409 -24.17 2.33 -3.87
N ARG A 410 -24.46 1.86 -2.66
CA ARG A 410 -25.75 2.05 -1.98
C ARG A 410 -25.79 3.33 -1.14
N GLY A 411 -24.74 4.17 -1.18
CA GLY A 411 -24.62 5.37 -0.35
C GLY A 411 -24.54 5.09 1.15
N VAL A 412 -24.22 3.86 1.55
CA VAL A 412 -24.12 3.46 2.95
C VAL A 412 -22.73 3.80 3.47
N ASP A 413 -22.65 4.46 4.63
CA ASP A 413 -21.36 4.85 5.21
C ASP A 413 -20.49 3.64 5.54
N CYS A 414 -19.21 3.76 5.19
CA CYS A 414 -18.19 2.76 5.40
C CYS A 414 -17.38 3.00 6.70
N HIS A 415 -17.79 3.96 7.54
CA HIS A 415 -17.14 4.30 8.81
C HIS A 415 -15.65 4.60 8.66
N GLY A 416 -15.28 5.27 7.56
CA GLY A 416 -13.89 5.59 7.23
C GLY A 416 -13.04 4.40 6.79
N ARG A 417 -13.62 3.20 6.65
CA ARG A 417 -12.90 2.06 6.06
C ARG A 417 -12.82 2.21 4.55
N PHE A 418 -11.61 2.04 4.04
CA PHE A 418 -11.30 2.11 2.63
C PHE A 418 -10.52 0.85 2.24
N MET A 419 -10.62 0.47 0.97
CA MET A 419 -9.85 -0.61 0.37
C MET A 419 -9.58 -0.22 -1.08
N PRO A 420 -8.36 -0.39 -1.60
CA PRO A 420 -8.05 -0.09 -2.99
C PRO A 420 -9.00 -0.82 -3.94
N ARG A 421 -9.44 -0.13 -4.98
CA ARG A 421 -10.15 -0.77 -6.09
C ARG A 421 -9.13 -1.56 -6.91
N MET A 422 -9.43 -2.81 -7.21
CA MET A 422 -8.61 -3.61 -8.13
C MET A 422 -9.16 -3.49 -9.56
N ALA A 423 -8.29 -3.19 -10.54
CA ALA A 423 -8.64 -3.10 -11.96
C ALA A 423 -7.68 -3.93 -12.81
N VAL A 424 -8.24 -4.68 -13.76
CA VAL A 424 -7.47 -5.47 -14.73
C VAL A 424 -7.39 -4.70 -16.04
N ILE A 425 -6.19 -4.58 -16.60
CA ILE A 425 -5.99 -4.10 -17.97
C ILE A 425 -6.38 -5.26 -18.90
N CYS A 426 -7.59 -5.22 -19.46
CA CYS A 426 -8.06 -6.19 -20.45
C CYS A 426 -7.60 -5.81 -21.85
#